data_AF-A0A0S1B3T3-F1
#
_entry.id   AF-A0A0S1B3T3-F1
#
_cell.length_a   1.000
_cell.length_b   1.000
_cell.length_c   1.000
_cell.angle_alpha   90.00
_cell.angle_beta   90.00
_cell.angle_gamma   90.00
#
_symmetry.space_group_name_H-M   'P 1'
#
loop_
_entity.id
_entity.type
_entity.pdbx_description
1 polymer ?
#
loop_
_entity_poly.entity_id
_entity_poly.type
_entity_poly.pdbx_seq_one_letter_code
_entity_poly.pdbx_strand_id
1 'polypeptide(L)'
;MRTFAIIDGGTISNVIVAPADWPEGHDITDLVPLPGIGWRENASGGFDPPPEQAPEVPDARRIVTQRAFRGRITIAELVGIEIASLDDPGAPMEQRQRAATLRVLLETLKSAQFVDLDFADTRMGLQTIGQFGLLSAERVTEILDTPVDDSERP
;
A
#
# COMPACT_ATOMS: atom_id res chain seq x y z
N MET A 1 2.87 6.18 45.11
CA MET A 1 3.62 5.88 43.88
C MET A 1 3.74 7.18 43.13
N ARG A 2 4.95 7.54 42.71
CA ARG A 2 5.22 8.74 41.91
C ARG A 2 5.73 8.31 40.54
N THR A 3 5.45 9.13 39.54
CA THR A 3 5.82 8.90 38.16
C THR A 3 6.92 9.87 37.77
N PHE A 4 8.05 9.34 37.32
CA PHE A 4 9.22 10.11 36.93
C PHE A 4 9.53 9.90 35.45
N ALA A 5 9.84 10.98 34.75
CA ALA A 5 10.32 10.95 33.37
C ALA A 5 11.86 11.01 33.34
N ILE A 6 12.48 10.18 32.51
CA ILE A 6 13.88 10.32 32.10
C ILE A 6 13.89 11.07 30.78
N ILE A 7 14.72 12.11 30.68
CA ILE A 7 14.73 13.04 29.56
C ILE A 7 16.09 13.02 28.89
N ASP A 8 16.11 12.63 27.62
CA ASP A 8 17.30 12.63 26.79
C ASP A 8 17.08 13.57 25.59
N GLY A 9 17.96 14.57 25.45
CA GLY A 9 17.86 15.54 24.34
C GLY A 9 16.53 16.31 24.30
N GLY A 10 15.93 16.58 25.46
CA GLY A 10 14.65 17.30 25.59
C GLY A 10 13.41 16.47 25.25
N THR A 11 13.55 15.14 25.18
CA THR A 11 12.45 14.19 24.93
C THR A 11 12.40 13.16 26.05
N ILE A 12 11.21 12.79 26.51
CA ILE A 12 11.05 11.70 27.47
C ILE A 12 11.48 10.38 26.81
N SER A 13 12.58 9.81 27.27
CA SER A 13 13.09 8.51 26.79
C SER A 13 12.56 7.34 27.58
N ASN A 14 12.16 7.56 28.84
CA ASN A 14 11.58 6.53 29.70
C ASN A 14 10.67 7.12 30.78
N VAL A 15 9.73 6.32 31.28
CA VAL A 15 8.85 6.67 32.41
C VAL A 15 8.94 5.57 33.46
N ILE A 16 9.24 5.95 34.70
CA ILE A 16 9.43 5.05 35.84
C ILE A 16 8.42 5.37 36.92
N VAL A 17 7.82 4.33 37.51
CA VAL A 17 6.97 4.46 38.70
C VAL A 17 7.74 3.98 39.91
N ALA A 18 7.94 4.85 40.90
CA ALA A 18 8.72 4.54 42.10
C ALA A 18 7.94 4.87 43.39
N PRO A 19 8.21 4.14 44.50
CA PRO A 19 7.55 4.37 45.79
C PRO A 19 8.11 5.59 46.55
N ALA A 20 9.27 6.13 46.14
CA ALA A 20 9.96 7.25 46.75
C ALA A 20 10.53 8.19 45.68
N ASP A 21 11.10 9.31 46.11
CA ASP A 21 11.74 10.30 45.23
C ASP A 21 12.90 9.67 44.44
N TRP A 22 12.92 9.94 43.13
CA TRP A 22 13.95 9.45 42.23
C TRP A 22 14.79 10.63 41.72
N PRO A 23 16.03 10.82 42.20
CA PRO A 23 16.81 12.04 41.94
C PRO A 23 17.25 12.21 40.48
N GLU A 24 17.27 11.14 39.68
CA GLU A 24 17.67 11.17 38.27
C GLU A 24 16.50 11.42 37.31
N GLY A 25 15.28 11.60 37.83
CA GLY A 25 14.06 11.66 37.05
C GLY A 25 13.24 12.91 37.37
N HIS A 26 12.54 13.43 36.37
CA HIS A 26 11.67 14.58 36.52
C HIS A 26 10.31 14.11 37.03
N ASP A 27 9.87 14.61 38.19
CA ASP A 27 8.56 14.26 38.76
C ASP A 27 7.45 14.82 37.87
N ILE A 28 6.69 13.93 37.25
CA ILE A 28 5.56 14.25 36.38
C ILE A 28 4.23 13.81 36.98
N THR A 29 4.20 13.39 38.25
CA THR A 29 3.06 12.75 38.90
C THR A 29 1.76 13.56 38.79
N ASP A 30 1.87 14.89 38.90
CA ASP A 30 0.71 15.80 38.95
C ASP A 30 0.40 16.48 37.60
N LEU A 31 1.10 16.10 36.52
CA LEU A 31 0.87 16.67 35.20
C LEU A 31 -0.35 16.03 34.54
N VAL A 32 -1.21 16.88 33.94
CA VAL A 32 -2.41 16.46 33.24
C VAL A 32 -2.46 17.15 31.87
N PRO A 33 -2.42 16.39 30.75
CA PRO A 33 -2.26 14.94 30.68
C PRO A 33 -0.92 14.46 31.22
N LEU A 34 -0.86 13.23 31.73
CA LEU A 34 0.37 12.62 32.22
C LEU A 34 1.32 12.40 31.03
N PRO A 35 2.50 13.03 30.98
CA PRO A 35 3.43 12.89 29.87
C PRO A 35 3.94 11.45 29.72
N GLY A 36 4.13 11.02 28.47
CA GLY A 36 4.62 9.69 28.12
C GLY A 36 5.95 9.72 27.38
N ILE A 37 6.49 8.54 27.08
CA ILE A 37 7.68 8.39 26.24
C ILE A 37 7.42 9.08 24.88
N GLY A 38 8.41 9.83 24.38
CA GLY A 38 8.35 10.60 23.14
C GLY A 38 7.79 12.01 23.27
N TRP A 39 7.27 12.40 24.44
CA TRP A 39 6.85 13.77 24.70
C TRP A 39 8.06 14.69 24.81
N ARG A 40 7.92 15.93 24.32
CA ARG A 40 9.02 16.90 24.26
C ARG A 40 8.84 17.97 25.31
N GLU A 41 9.90 18.33 26.01
CA GLU A 41 9.87 19.48 26.90
C GLU A 41 9.59 20.76 26.11
N ASN A 42 8.67 21.57 26.61
CA ASN A 42 8.34 22.87 26.04
C ASN A 42 8.96 24.02 26.85
N ALA A 43 9.04 25.19 26.22
CA ALA A 43 9.67 26.37 26.84
C ALA A 43 8.92 26.90 28.09
N SER A 44 7.70 26.43 28.32
CA SER A 44 6.86 26.81 29.46
C SER A 44 7.02 25.87 30.67
N GLY A 45 7.92 24.88 30.59
CA GLY A 45 8.16 23.91 31.66
C GLY A 45 7.15 22.75 31.71
N GLY A 46 6.34 22.59 30.66
CA GLY A 46 5.46 21.44 30.45
C GLY A 46 6.00 20.50 29.36
N PHE A 47 5.17 19.54 28.95
CA PHE A 47 5.50 18.60 27.89
C PHE A 47 4.45 18.66 26.78
N ASP A 48 4.92 18.81 25.56
CA ASP A 48 4.07 18.66 24.38
C ASP A 48 4.08 17.19 23.97
N PRO A 49 2.90 16.61 23.63
CA PRO A 49 2.87 15.26 23.08
C PRO A 49 3.76 15.19 21.83
N PRO A 50 4.34 14.03 21.51
CA PRO A 50 4.91 13.84 20.20
C PRO A 50 3.84 14.25 19.18
N PRO A 51 4.22 14.89 18.06
CA PRO A 51 3.27 15.16 17.00
C PRO A 51 2.54 13.85 16.74
N GLU A 52 1.21 13.89 16.87
CA GLU A 52 0.36 12.72 16.65
C GLU A 52 0.71 12.22 15.25
N GLN A 53 1.48 11.14 15.17
CA GLN A 53 1.59 10.38 13.95
C GLN A 53 0.16 9.89 13.77
N ALA A 54 -0.57 10.59 12.90
CA ALA A 54 -1.87 10.12 12.45
C ALA A 54 -1.68 8.63 12.18
N PRO A 55 -2.54 7.75 12.75
CA PRO A 55 -2.40 6.33 12.51
C PRO A 55 -2.19 6.18 11.01
N GLU A 56 -1.11 5.50 10.60
CA GLU A 56 -0.88 5.20 9.20
C GLU A 56 -2.18 4.58 8.71
N VAL A 57 -2.95 5.35 7.93
CA VAL A 57 -4.15 4.84 7.30
C VAL A 57 -3.61 3.68 6.47
N PRO A 58 -4.06 2.43 6.69
CA PRO A 58 -3.61 1.31 5.89
C PRO A 58 -3.71 1.74 4.44
N ASP A 59 -2.58 1.66 3.74
CA ASP A 59 -2.35 2.16 2.39
C ASP A 59 -3.67 2.19 1.62
N ALA A 60 -4.14 3.38 1.24
CA ALA A 60 -5.46 3.53 0.66
C ALA A 60 -5.53 2.63 -0.58
N ARG A 61 -6.16 1.44 -0.44
CA ARG A 61 -6.11 0.36 -1.43
C ARG A 61 -6.16 0.95 -2.83
N ARG A 62 -5.21 0.57 -3.69
CA ARG A 62 -5.06 1.11 -5.05
C ARG A 62 -6.13 0.55 -5.97
N ILE A 63 -7.39 0.87 -5.68
CA ILE A 63 -8.58 0.44 -6.41
C ILE A 63 -8.90 1.47 -7.48
N VAL A 64 -9.02 0.98 -8.71
CA VAL A 64 -9.42 1.76 -9.89
C VAL A 64 -10.68 1.19 -10.53
N THR A 65 -11.41 2.01 -11.26
CA THR A 65 -12.50 1.51 -12.12
C THR A 65 -11.93 0.58 -13.20
N GLN A 66 -12.76 -0.36 -13.68
CA GLN A 66 -12.39 -1.22 -14.82
C GLN A 66 -11.97 -0.39 -16.05
N ARG A 67 -12.67 0.73 -16.30
CA ARG A 67 -12.35 1.65 -17.39
C ARG A 67 -10.96 2.25 -17.23
N ALA A 68 -10.62 2.73 -16.03
CA ALA A 68 -9.31 3.31 -15.75
C ALA A 68 -8.19 2.27 -15.92
N PHE A 69 -8.37 1.06 -15.37
CA PHE A 69 -7.41 -0.03 -15.57
C PHE A 69 -7.17 -0.33 -17.06
N ARG A 70 -8.24 -0.46 -17.86
CA ARG A 70 -8.10 -0.63 -19.31
C ARG A 70 -7.41 0.56 -19.98
N GLY A 71 -7.62 1.77 -19.50
CA GLY A 71 -6.98 2.99 -19.99
C GLY A 71 -5.47 3.06 -19.70
N ARG A 72 -4.98 2.32 -18.70
CA ARG A 72 -3.55 2.14 -18.45
C ARG A 72 -2.85 1.29 -19.49
N ILE A 73 -3.59 0.50 -20.28
CA ILE A 73 -3.08 -0.35 -21.36
C ILE A 73 -3.39 0.33 -22.70
N THR A 74 -2.41 0.41 -23.59
CA THR A 74 -2.62 1.05 -24.89
C THR A 74 -3.57 0.22 -25.77
N ILE A 75 -4.23 0.88 -26.71
CA ILE A 75 -5.12 0.19 -27.66
C ILE A 75 -4.35 -0.87 -28.48
N ALA A 76 -3.11 -0.60 -28.88
CA ALA A 76 -2.30 -1.56 -29.63
C ALA A 76 -1.99 -2.81 -28.81
N GLU A 77 -1.64 -2.66 -27.53
CA GLU A 77 -1.44 -3.77 -26.59
C GLU A 77 -2.73 -4.57 -26.39
N LEU A 78 -3.87 -3.89 -26.17
CA LEU A 78 -5.17 -4.55 -26.01
C LEU A 78 -5.58 -5.33 -27.26
N VAL A 79 -5.34 -4.79 -28.46
CA VAL A 79 -5.59 -5.50 -29.73
C VAL A 79 -4.67 -6.70 -29.86
N GLY A 80 -3.38 -6.56 -29.52
CA GLY A 80 -2.44 -7.68 -29.51
C GLY A 80 -2.87 -8.81 -28.58
N ILE A 81 -3.32 -8.48 -27.37
CA ILE A 81 -3.86 -9.43 -26.39
C ILE A 81 -5.13 -10.10 -26.91
N GLU A 82 -6.06 -9.34 -27.49
CA GLU A 82 -7.30 -9.88 -28.05
C GLU A 82 -7.00 -10.88 -29.18
N ILE A 83 -6.13 -10.53 -30.13
CA ILE A 83 -5.72 -11.42 -31.23
C ILE A 83 -5.03 -12.67 -30.68
N ALA A 84 -4.13 -12.53 -29.70
CA ALA A 84 -3.43 -13.66 -29.09
C ALA A 84 -4.37 -14.58 -28.27
N SER A 85 -5.54 -14.11 -27.88
CA SER A 85 -6.55 -14.88 -27.16
C SER A 85 -7.39 -15.81 -28.06
N LEU A 86 -7.28 -15.64 -29.39
CA LEU A 86 -7.99 -16.47 -30.36
C LEU A 86 -7.41 -17.89 -30.39
N ASP A 87 -8.26 -18.90 -30.23
CA ASP A 87 -7.85 -20.31 -30.33
C ASP A 87 -7.59 -20.69 -31.79
N ASP A 88 -6.44 -21.30 -32.06
CA ASP A 88 -6.14 -22.00 -33.30
C ASP A 88 -6.24 -23.51 -33.04
N PRO A 89 -7.29 -24.20 -33.54
CA PRO A 89 -7.46 -25.63 -33.34
C PRO A 89 -6.31 -26.49 -33.89
N GLY A 90 -5.55 -25.97 -34.87
CA GLY A 90 -4.40 -26.65 -35.47
C GLY A 90 -3.08 -26.44 -34.72
N ALA A 91 -3.03 -25.52 -33.75
CA ALA A 91 -1.83 -25.21 -32.99
C ALA A 91 -1.49 -26.28 -31.93
N PRO A 92 -0.23 -26.36 -31.47
CA PRO A 92 0.15 -27.18 -30.32
C PRO A 92 -0.69 -26.86 -29.08
N MET A 93 -0.97 -27.89 -28.26
CA MET A 93 -1.86 -27.74 -27.09
C MET A 93 -1.41 -26.62 -26.14
N GLU A 94 -0.10 -26.40 -25.98
CA GLU A 94 0.43 -25.31 -25.16
C GLU A 94 -0.03 -23.93 -25.66
N GLN A 95 0.01 -23.68 -26.98
CA GLN A 95 -0.43 -22.40 -27.53
C GLN A 95 -1.93 -22.19 -27.35
N ARG A 96 -2.71 -23.26 -27.52
CA ARG A 96 -4.16 -23.25 -27.27
C ARG A 96 -4.49 -22.98 -25.80
N GLN A 97 -3.71 -23.54 -24.88
CA GLN A 97 -3.82 -23.24 -23.45
C GLN A 97 -3.49 -21.77 -23.15
N ARG A 98 -2.45 -21.19 -23.76
CA ARG A 98 -2.15 -19.75 -23.61
C ARG A 98 -3.31 -18.88 -24.09
N ALA A 99 -3.89 -19.18 -25.25
CA ALA A 99 -5.07 -18.48 -25.77
C ALA A 99 -6.29 -18.60 -24.82
N ALA A 100 -6.53 -19.80 -24.27
CA ALA A 100 -7.57 -20.02 -23.26
C ALA A 100 -7.31 -19.22 -21.97
N THR A 101 -6.08 -19.21 -21.47
CA THR A 101 -5.68 -18.41 -20.30
C THR A 101 -5.96 -16.93 -20.52
N LEU A 102 -5.60 -16.37 -21.68
CA LEU A 102 -5.89 -14.97 -22.00
C LEU A 102 -7.39 -14.68 -21.99
N ARG A 103 -8.22 -15.55 -22.57
CA ARG A 103 -9.68 -15.40 -22.54
C ARG A 103 -10.24 -15.40 -21.12
N VAL A 104 -9.73 -16.28 -20.25
CA VAL A 104 -10.13 -16.31 -18.83
C VAL A 104 -9.75 -14.99 -18.14
N LEU A 105 -8.51 -14.51 -18.31
CA LEU A 105 -8.07 -13.25 -17.71
C LEU A 105 -8.90 -12.05 -18.18
N LEU A 106 -9.21 -11.99 -19.48
CA LEU A 106 -10.06 -10.94 -20.06
C LEU A 106 -11.49 -11.01 -19.50
N GLU A 107 -12.05 -12.20 -19.32
CA GLU A 107 -13.40 -12.36 -18.75
C GLU A 107 -13.45 -12.03 -17.26
N THR A 108 -12.43 -12.42 -16.49
CA THR A 108 -12.26 -11.99 -15.10
C THR A 108 -12.21 -10.47 -14.99
N LEU A 109 -11.45 -9.80 -15.85
CA LEU A 109 -11.42 -8.35 -15.89
C LEU A 109 -12.80 -7.75 -16.25
N LYS A 110 -13.49 -8.31 -17.25
CA LYS A 110 -14.82 -7.84 -17.70
C LYS A 110 -15.89 -7.97 -16.62
N SER A 111 -15.81 -9.03 -15.80
CA SER A 111 -16.75 -9.29 -14.70
C SER A 111 -16.40 -8.55 -13.40
N ALA A 112 -15.19 -7.99 -13.28
CA ALA A 112 -14.79 -7.22 -12.13
C ALA A 112 -15.55 -5.88 -12.04
N GLN A 113 -16.07 -5.55 -10.85
CA GLN A 113 -16.69 -4.26 -10.58
C GLN A 113 -15.64 -3.15 -10.47
N PHE A 114 -14.51 -3.46 -9.82
CA PHE A 114 -13.34 -2.60 -9.66
C PHE A 114 -12.09 -3.47 -9.75
N VAL A 115 -10.94 -2.84 -10.01
CA VAL A 115 -9.64 -3.51 -10.08
C VAL A 115 -8.76 -2.99 -8.96
N ASP A 116 -8.32 -3.88 -8.09
CA ASP A 116 -7.32 -3.57 -7.07
C ASP A 116 -5.93 -3.91 -7.65
N LEU A 117 -5.08 -2.88 -7.80
CA LEU A 117 -3.74 -3.01 -8.39
C LEU A 117 -2.76 -3.76 -7.47
N ASP A 118 -3.04 -3.81 -6.17
CA ASP A 118 -2.22 -4.52 -5.19
C ASP A 118 -2.70 -5.96 -4.96
N PHE A 119 -3.86 -6.32 -5.53
CA PHE A 119 -4.37 -7.68 -5.46
C PHE A 119 -3.46 -8.64 -6.24
N ALA A 120 -3.06 -9.73 -5.57
CA ALA A 120 -2.06 -10.67 -6.09
C ALA A 120 -2.46 -11.24 -7.46
N ASP A 121 -3.74 -11.55 -7.66
CA ASP A 121 -4.23 -12.10 -8.93
C ASP A 121 -4.19 -11.06 -10.07
N THR A 122 -4.43 -9.78 -9.78
CA THR A 122 -4.29 -8.69 -10.77
C THR A 122 -2.84 -8.62 -11.26
N ARG A 123 -1.89 -8.67 -10.31
CA ARG A 123 -0.44 -8.63 -10.60
C ARG A 123 -0.01 -9.87 -11.37
N MET A 124 -0.42 -11.06 -10.92
CA MET A 124 -0.15 -12.32 -11.62
C MET A 124 -0.73 -12.36 -13.04
N GLY A 125 -1.92 -11.79 -13.24
CA GLY A 125 -2.56 -11.72 -14.56
C GLY A 125 -1.71 -10.93 -15.55
N LEU A 126 -1.26 -9.72 -15.20
CA LEU A 126 -0.39 -8.92 -16.06
C LEU A 126 1.01 -9.54 -16.24
N GLN A 127 1.56 -10.16 -15.20
CA GLN A 127 2.82 -10.90 -15.31
C GLN A 127 2.71 -12.08 -16.28
N THR A 128 1.58 -12.80 -16.27
CA THR A 128 1.30 -13.90 -17.22
C THR A 128 1.24 -13.38 -18.66
N ILE A 129 0.58 -12.23 -18.88
CA ILE A 129 0.54 -11.57 -20.19
C ILE A 129 1.96 -11.18 -20.64
N GLY A 130 2.79 -10.69 -19.72
CA GLY A 130 4.20 -10.40 -19.97
C GLY A 130 5.02 -11.64 -20.32
N GLN A 131 4.81 -12.77 -19.63
CA GLN A 131 5.46 -14.05 -19.93
C GLN A 131 5.08 -14.61 -21.31
N PHE A 132 3.89 -14.25 -21.82
CA PHE A 132 3.48 -14.59 -23.19
C PHE A 132 4.09 -13.66 -24.25
N GLY A 133 4.88 -12.66 -23.83
CA GLY A 133 5.55 -11.71 -24.72
C GLY A 133 4.65 -10.61 -25.26
N LEU A 134 3.47 -10.42 -24.66
CA LEU A 134 2.49 -9.42 -25.12
C LEU A 134 2.69 -8.06 -24.45
N LEU A 135 3.40 -8.03 -23.33
CA LEU A 135 3.84 -6.83 -22.62
C LEU A 135 5.29 -7.02 -22.17
N SER A 136 6.10 -5.96 -22.17
CA SER A 136 7.43 -6.04 -21.53
C SER A 136 7.30 -6.04 -20.00
N ALA A 137 8.36 -6.47 -19.30
CA ALA A 137 8.38 -6.43 -17.84
C ALA A 137 8.25 -5.00 -17.30
N GLU A 138 8.94 -4.05 -17.94
CA GLU A 138 8.85 -2.61 -17.62
C GLU A 138 7.42 -2.10 -17.80
N ARG A 139 6.73 -2.58 -18.84
CA ARG A 139 5.35 -2.17 -19.13
C ARG A 139 4.36 -2.70 -18.11
N VAL A 140 4.56 -3.94 -17.65
CA VAL A 140 3.76 -4.53 -16.57
C VAL A 140 3.92 -3.71 -15.28
N THR A 141 5.15 -3.36 -14.92
CA THR A 141 5.44 -2.50 -13.76
C THR A 141 4.80 -1.13 -13.92
N GLU A 142 4.89 -0.53 -15.10
CA GLU A 142 4.27 0.78 -15.37
C GLU A 142 2.75 0.75 -15.16
N ILE A 143 2.05 -0.28 -15.69
CA ILE A 143 0.60 -0.41 -15.53
C ILE A 143 0.21 -0.56 -14.05
N LEU A 144 0.94 -1.40 -13.31
CA LEU A 144 0.61 -1.75 -11.93
C LEU A 144 1.00 -0.68 -10.92
N ASP A 145 2.17 -0.06 -11.09
CA ASP A 145 2.83 0.68 -10.01
C ASP A 145 2.76 2.20 -10.22
N THR A 146 2.44 2.70 -11.44
CA THR A 146 2.15 4.12 -11.68
C THR A 146 1.10 4.62 -10.69
N PRO A 147 1.31 5.76 -9.99
CA PRO A 147 0.36 6.29 -9.02
C PRO A 147 -1.07 6.32 -9.54
N VAL A 148 -2.04 6.07 -8.65
CA VAL A 148 -3.47 6.16 -8.98
C VAL A 148 -3.89 7.62 -8.95
N ASP A 149 -4.38 8.12 -10.08
CA ASP A 149 -4.99 9.45 -10.19
C ASP A 149 -6.41 9.42 -9.59
N ASP A 150 -6.87 10.55 -9.06
CA ASP A 150 -8.21 10.63 -8.46
C ASP A 150 -9.33 10.36 -9.48
N SER A 151 -9.10 10.66 -10.76
CA SER A 151 -10.04 10.34 -11.85
C SER A 151 -10.17 8.86 -12.17
N GLU A 152 -9.26 8.01 -11.67
CA GLU A 152 -9.27 6.57 -11.88
C GLU A 152 -10.07 5.82 -10.82
N ARG A 153 -10.37 6.47 -9.69
CA ARG A 153 -11.04 5.89 -8.54
C ARG A 153 -12.54 5.63 -8.83
N PRO A 154 -13.14 4.62 -8.16
CA PRO A 154 -14.57 4.31 -8.22
C PRO A 154 -15.53 5.48 -8.01
#